data_AF-A0A927FLL1-F1
#
_entry.id   AF-A0A927FLL1-F1
#
_cell.length_a   1.000
_cell.length_b   1.000
_cell.length_c   1.000
_cell.angle_alpha   90.00
_cell.angle_beta   90.00
_cell.angle_gamma   90.00
#
_symmetry.space_group_name_H-M   'P 1'
#
loop_
_entity.id
_entity.type
_entity.pdbx_description
1 polymer ?
#
loop_
_entity_poly.entity_id
_entity_poly.type
_entity_poly.pdbx_seq_one_letter_code
_entity_poly.pdbx_strand_id
1 'polypeptide(L)'
;MARLASKVEVEGDDGAVVRYVRHRNGGGLVSPQAVVHPDATVALTAYVEAGAHVGPRTTIGAGSWIDRDVVVGADVVVGRNVHLGKGTRVGDRSQVGGGARVGTDVEIEPRTRVDADLVVADGSVLRRGRRSRYDVAA
;
A
#
# COMPACT_ATOMS: atom_id res chain seq x y z
N MET A 1 6.68 -8.59 31.08
CA MET A 1 7.73 -7.87 30.34
C MET A 1 7.11 -7.29 29.06
N ALA A 2 6.84 -5.98 29.03
CA ALA A 2 6.31 -5.32 27.83
C ALA A 2 7.47 -5.04 26.87
N ARG A 3 7.50 -5.72 25.72
CA ARG A 3 8.44 -5.41 24.64
C ARG A 3 8.06 -4.03 24.10
N LEU A 4 8.91 -3.03 24.34
CA LEU A 4 8.76 -1.69 23.77
C LEU A 4 8.47 -1.83 22.27
N ALA A 5 7.37 -1.25 21.81
CA ALA A 5 7.12 -1.09 20.38
C ALA A 5 8.36 -0.38 19.82
N SER A 6 9.13 -1.10 19.00
CA SER A 6 10.37 -0.60 18.42
C SER A 6 10.00 0.51 17.44
N LYS A 7 10.00 1.75 17.94
CA LYS A 7 9.85 2.94 17.13
C LYS A 7 11.08 3.06 16.24
N VAL A 8 10.86 3.32 14.96
CA VAL A 8 11.94 3.61 14.01
C VAL A 8 11.79 5.07 13.63
N GLU A 9 12.82 5.86 13.95
CA GLU A 9 12.89 7.26 13.54
C GLU A 9 13.43 7.30 12.12
N VAL A 10 12.67 7.93 11.21
CA VAL A 10 13.05 8.14 9.82
C VAL A 10 13.05 9.64 9.59
N GLU A 11 14.18 10.18 9.15
CA GLU A 11 14.31 11.57 8.74
C GLU A 11 13.92 11.68 7.27
N GLY A 12 12.92 12.50 6.97
CA GLY A 12 12.55 12.87 5.62
C GLY A 12 13.54 13.88 5.03
N ASP A 13 13.51 14.06 3.71
CA ASP A 13 14.41 14.98 3.00
C ASP A 13 14.19 16.45 3.38
N ASP A 14 13.05 16.77 4.00
CA ASP A 14 12.72 18.08 4.57
C ASP A 14 13.26 18.28 6.00
N GLY A 15 14.02 17.31 6.52
CA GLY A 15 14.52 17.28 7.89
C GLY A 15 13.46 16.88 8.93
N ALA A 16 12.23 16.53 8.52
CA ALA A 16 11.21 16.09 9.44
C ALA A 16 11.49 14.67 9.92
N VAL A 17 11.57 14.48 11.23
CA VAL A 17 11.72 13.15 11.83
C VAL A 17 10.35 12.55 12.13
N VAL A 18 10.00 11.47 11.42
CA VAL A 18 8.78 10.71 11.64
C VAL A 18 9.10 9.42 12.40
N ARG A 19 8.31 9.14 13.44
CA ARG A 19 8.44 7.94 14.27
C ARG A 19 7.49 6.85 13.81
N TYR A 20 7.98 5.96 12.96
CA TYR A 20 7.23 4.78 12.52
C TYR A 20 7.11 3.74 13.63
N VAL A 21 6.00 3.02 13.64
CA VAL A 21 5.76 1.87 14.53
C VAL A 21 5.68 0.59 13.73
N ARG A 22 6.13 -0.51 14.33
CA ARG A 22 6.01 -1.84 13.72
C ARG A 22 4.58 -2.34 13.85
N HIS A 23 3.95 -2.71 12.73
CA HIS A 23 2.66 -3.37 12.75
C HIS A 23 2.74 -4.74 13.45
N ARG A 24 1.75 -5.08 14.29
CA ARG A 24 1.76 -6.31 15.09
C ARG A 24 1.87 -7.58 14.24
N ASN A 25 1.31 -7.55 13.04
CA ASN A 25 1.32 -8.64 12.07
C ASN A 25 2.28 -8.31 10.93
N GLY A 26 3.35 -9.07 10.82
CA GLY A 26 4.38 -8.96 9.77
C GLY A 26 5.50 -7.96 10.05
N GLY A 27 5.30 -6.99 10.95
CA GLY A 27 6.34 -6.07 11.39
C GLY A 27 6.68 -4.95 10.41
N GLY A 28 5.85 -4.63 9.42
CA GLY A 28 6.08 -3.47 8.55
C GLY A 28 6.04 -2.14 9.30
N LEU A 29 6.61 -1.10 8.70
CA LEU A 29 6.64 0.25 9.27
C LEU A 29 5.37 1.00 8.92
N VAL A 30 4.69 1.50 9.94
CA VAL A 30 3.42 2.23 9.82
C VAL A 30 3.60 3.60 10.46
N SER A 31 3.29 4.64 9.69
CA SER A 31 3.25 6.02 10.18
C SER A 31 2.23 6.12 11.32
N PRO A 32 2.51 6.92 12.37
CA PRO A 32 1.55 7.12 13.46
C PRO A 32 0.26 7.83 13.01
N GLN A 33 0.26 8.41 11.81
CA GLN A 33 -0.90 9.05 11.18
C GLN A 33 -1.63 8.12 10.20
N ALA A 34 -1.17 6.88 10.01
CA ALA A 34 -1.86 5.87 9.21
C ALA A 34 -2.80 5.03 10.09
N VAL A 35 -3.84 4.49 9.47
CA VAL A 35 -4.79 3.56 10.10
C VAL A 35 -4.69 2.20 9.42
N VAL A 36 -3.98 1.27 10.07
CA VAL A 36 -3.87 -0.11 9.58
C VAL A 36 -4.70 -1.01 10.48
N HIS A 37 -5.63 -1.75 9.88
CA HIS A 37 -6.47 -2.68 10.63
C HIS A 37 -5.61 -3.76 11.32
N PRO A 38 -5.89 -4.10 12.59
CA PRO A 38 -5.10 -5.08 13.35
C PRO A 38 -5.00 -6.47 12.70
N ASP A 39 -5.96 -6.85 11.87
CA ASP A 39 -5.98 -8.12 11.12
C ASP A 39 -5.32 -8.04 9.73
N ALA A 40 -4.86 -6.87 9.32
CA ALA A 40 -3.99 -6.77 8.15
C ALA A 40 -2.62 -7.41 8.48
N THR A 41 -1.89 -7.80 7.44
CA THR A 41 -0.49 -8.23 7.57
C THR A 41 0.37 -7.28 6.75
N VAL A 42 1.35 -6.65 7.38
CA VAL A 42 2.28 -5.72 6.72
C VAL A 42 3.67 -6.30 6.85
N ALA A 43 4.27 -6.73 5.74
CA ALA A 43 5.57 -7.38 5.75
C ALA A 43 6.68 -6.46 6.29
N LEU A 44 7.73 -7.05 6.89
CA LEU A 44 8.78 -6.36 7.64
C LEU A 44 9.41 -5.15 6.94
N THR A 45 9.57 -5.22 5.62
CA THR A 45 10.21 -4.17 4.81
C THR A 45 9.21 -3.30 4.04
N ALA A 46 7.91 -3.44 4.30
CA ALA A 46 6.90 -2.58 3.73
C ALA A 46 6.69 -1.31 4.57
N TYR A 47 6.29 -0.25 3.90
CA TYR A 47 6.04 1.08 4.45
C TYR A 47 4.58 1.50 4.21
N VAL A 48 3.96 2.06 5.24
CA VAL A 48 2.63 2.66 5.17
C VAL A 48 2.71 4.09 5.69
N GLU A 49 2.48 5.04 4.80
CA GLU A 49 2.69 6.48 5.03
C GLU A 49 1.51 7.16 5.75
N ALA A 50 1.74 8.41 6.13
CA ALA A 50 0.73 9.24 6.81
C ALA A 50 -0.60 9.31 6.03
N GLY A 51 -1.73 9.24 6.74
CA GLY A 51 -3.06 9.32 6.14
C GLY A 51 -3.52 8.05 5.42
N ALA A 52 -2.63 7.08 5.18
CA ALA A 52 -3.01 5.84 4.53
C ALA A 52 -3.92 4.96 5.43
N HIS A 53 -4.87 4.28 4.79
CA HIS A 53 -5.82 3.38 5.43
C HIS A 53 -5.69 1.97 4.83
N VAL A 54 -5.56 0.95 5.67
CA VAL A 54 -5.47 -0.45 5.22
C VAL A 54 -6.53 -1.30 5.94
N GLY A 55 -7.42 -1.89 5.15
CA GLY A 55 -8.55 -2.69 5.63
C GLY A 55 -8.17 -4.06 6.25
N PRO A 56 -9.15 -4.73 6.89
CA PRO A 56 -8.95 -6.04 7.51
C PRO A 56 -8.57 -7.11 6.50
N ARG A 57 -7.78 -8.10 6.95
CA ARG A 57 -7.35 -9.29 6.16
C ARG A 57 -6.59 -8.95 4.87
N THR A 58 -6.18 -7.69 4.71
CA THR A 58 -5.32 -7.25 3.63
C THR A 58 -3.87 -7.60 3.92
N THR A 59 -3.15 -8.05 2.89
CA THR A 59 -1.72 -8.36 2.98
C THR A 59 -0.91 -7.38 2.15
N ILE A 60 0.07 -6.73 2.77
CA ILE A 60 1.05 -5.87 2.11
C ILE A 60 2.39 -6.61 2.02
N GLY A 61 2.82 -6.91 0.80
CA GLY A 61 4.05 -7.65 0.52
C GLY A 61 5.33 -6.88 0.87
N ALA A 62 6.43 -7.62 1.04
CA ALA A 62 7.73 -7.06 1.38
C ALA A 62 8.22 -6.06 0.32
N GLY A 63 8.84 -4.96 0.78
CA GLY A 63 9.37 -3.89 -0.07
C GLY A 63 8.31 -3.00 -0.71
N SER A 64 7.03 -3.21 -0.40
CA SER A 64 5.95 -2.39 -0.93
C SER A 64 5.80 -1.08 -0.16
N TRP A 65 5.45 -0.03 -0.88
CA TRP A 65 5.24 1.31 -0.36
C TRP A 65 3.79 1.75 -0.62
N ILE A 66 3.06 1.93 0.48
CA ILE A 66 1.71 2.49 0.50
C ILE A 66 1.87 3.97 0.84
N ASP A 67 1.81 4.82 -0.18
CA ASP A 67 2.07 6.26 -0.05
C ASP A 67 0.94 6.98 0.71
N ARG A 68 1.11 8.28 0.93
CA ARG A 68 0.20 9.11 1.72
C ARG A 68 -1.21 9.07 1.19
N ASP A 69 -2.17 9.09 2.11
CA ASP A 69 -3.60 9.17 1.80
C ASP A 69 -4.14 8.00 0.93
N VAL A 70 -3.36 6.93 0.74
CA VAL A 70 -3.82 5.74 0.01
C VAL A 70 -4.86 4.99 0.83
N VAL A 71 -5.93 4.53 0.19
CA VAL A 71 -6.93 3.68 0.83
C VAL A 71 -6.88 2.29 0.21
N VAL A 72 -6.56 1.29 1.01
CA VAL A 72 -6.61 -0.12 0.63
C VAL A 72 -7.77 -0.78 1.36
N GLY A 73 -8.72 -1.34 0.60
CA GLY A 73 -9.90 -2.02 1.12
C GLY A 73 -9.61 -3.30 1.90
N ALA A 74 -10.66 -4.04 2.20
CA ALA A 74 -10.58 -5.34 2.89
C ALA A 74 -10.21 -6.47 1.93
N ASP A 75 -9.56 -7.51 2.46
CA ASP A 75 -9.23 -8.73 1.72
C ASP A 75 -8.38 -8.49 0.46
N VAL A 76 -7.58 -7.42 0.43
CA VAL A 76 -6.71 -7.09 -0.70
C VAL A 76 -5.38 -7.81 -0.57
N VAL A 77 -4.83 -8.28 -1.68
CA VAL A 77 -3.47 -8.80 -1.74
C VAL A 77 -2.60 -7.83 -2.52
N VAL A 78 -1.70 -7.13 -1.82
CA VAL A 78 -0.64 -6.34 -2.45
C VAL A 78 0.63 -7.18 -2.49
N GLY A 79 1.14 -7.41 -3.69
CA GLY A 79 2.36 -8.17 -3.94
C GLY A 79 3.61 -7.52 -3.33
N ARG A 80 4.77 -8.11 -3.59
CA ARG A 80 6.07 -7.58 -3.16
C ARG A 80 6.50 -6.43 -4.07
N ASN A 81 7.26 -5.48 -3.52
CA ASN A 81 7.84 -4.36 -4.27
C ASN A 81 6.80 -3.55 -5.07
N VAL A 82 5.58 -3.40 -4.54
CA VAL A 82 4.52 -2.60 -5.15
C VAL A 82 4.62 -1.17 -4.64
N HIS A 83 4.44 -0.19 -5.52
CA HIS A 83 4.18 1.19 -5.12
C HIS A 83 2.73 1.55 -5.41
N LEU A 84 2.00 2.00 -4.39
CA LEU A 84 0.70 2.66 -4.55
C LEU A 84 0.91 4.16 -4.31
N GLY A 85 0.84 4.96 -5.38
CA GLY A 85 1.04 6.39 -5.30
C GLY A 85 -0.05 7.11 -4.53
N LYS A 86 0.30 8.30 -4.01
CA LYS A 86 -0.55 9.13 -3.16
C LYS A 86 -2.01 9.19 -3.62
N GLY A 87 -2.94 9.15 -2.67
CA GLY A 87 -4.38 9.34 -2.94
C GLY A 87 -5.08 8.21 -3.68
N THR A 88 -4.34 7.17 -4.10
CA THR A 88 -4.89 5.98 -4.76
C THR A 88 -5.86 5.22 -3.88
N ARG A 89 -6.90 4.64 -4.49
CA ARG A 89 -7.93 3.83 -3.82
C ARG A 89 -7.96 2.43 -4.41
N VAL A 90 -7.73 1.42 -3.58
CA VAL A 90 -7.80 0.00 -3.94
C VAL A 90 -9.04 -0.61 -3.32
N GLY A 91 -10.02 -0.98 -4.15
CA GLY A 91 -11.27 -1.59 -3.71
C GLY A 91 -11.07 -3.00 -3.15
N ASP A 92 -12.02 -3.42 -2.31
CA ASP A 92 -12.00 -4.71 -1.62
C ASP A 92 -11.76 -5.90 -2.53
N ARG A 93 -11.10 -6.94 -2.00
CA ARG A 93 -10.87 -8.23 -2.67
C ARG A 93 -10.11 -8.12 -3.98
N SER A 94 -9.36 -7.02 -4.17
CA SER A 94 -8.49 -6.82 -5.32
C SER A 94 -7.12 -7.46 -5.12
N GLN A 95 -6.40 -7.64 -6.21
CA GLN A 95 -5.04 -8.18 -6.22
C GLN A 95 -4.14 -7.25 -7.00
N VAL A 96 -3.07 -6.79 -6.37
CA VAL A 96 -2.03 -5.99 -7.01
C VAL A 96 -0.79 -6.86 -7.15
N GLY A 97 -0.43 -7.18 -8.39
CA GLY A 97 0.73 -8.02 -8.70
C GLY A 97 2.04 -7.42 -8.18
N GLY A 98 3.01 -8.28 -7.86
CA GLY A 98 4.32 -7.82 -7.41
C GLY A 98 5.01 -6.94 -8.46
N GLY A 99 5.78 -5.96 -8.01
CA GLY A 99 6.49 -5.01 -8.88
C GLY A 99 5.61 -3.96 -9.55
N ALA A 100 4.28 -4.03 -9.40
CA ALA A 100 3.38 -3.04 -9.99
C ALA A 100 3.67 -1.63 -9.45
N ARG A 101 3.58 -0.64 -10.33
CA ARG A 101 3.77 0.79 -10.02
C ARG A 101 2.47 1.52 -10.34
N VAL A 102 1.69 1.78 -9.31
CA VAL A 102 0.43 2.51 -9.44
C VAL A 102 0.70 3.99 -9.18
N GLY A 103 0.32 4.83 -10.14
CA GLY A 103 0.45 6.28 -10.06
C GLY A 103 -0.37 6.93 -8.96
N THR A 104 -0.41 8.25 -8.98
CA THR A 104 -1.16 9.10 -8.05
C THR A 104 -2.65 9.13 -8.42
N ASP A 105 -3.53 9.21 -7.43
CA ASP A 105 -4.98 9.37 -7.60
C ASP A 105 -5.63 8.30 -8.51
N VAL A 106 -5.11 7.07 -8.50
CA VAL A 106 -5.69 5.96 -9.26
C VAL A 106 -6.88 5.36 -8.50
N GLU A 107 -7.92 4.95 -9.22
CA GLU A 107 -9.04 4.18 -8.67
C GLU A 107 -9.02 2.74 -9.21
N ILE A 108 -8.87 1.77 -8.30
CA ILE A 108 -8.97 0.34 -8.60
C ILE A 108 -10.28 -0.17 -8.02
N GLU A 109 -11.21 -0.55 -8.89
CA GLU A 109 -12.52 -1.06 -8.46
C GLU A 109 -12.40 -2.36 -7.65
N PRO A 110 -13.35 -2.66 -6.75
CA PRO A 110 -13.36 -3.92 -6.02
C PRO A 110 -13.30 -5.16 -6.92
N ARG A 111 -12.57 -6.19 -6.47
CA ARG A 111 -12.34 -7.45 -7.19
C ARG A 111 -11.63 -7.27 -8.53
N THR A 112 -10.73 -6.30 -8.61
CA THR A 112 -9.90 -6.05 -9.79
C THR A 112 -8.51 -6.66 -9.61
N ARG A 113 -7.90 -7.07 -10.71
CA ARG A 113 -6.53 -7.58 -10.74
C ARG A 113 -5.65 -6.61 -11.52
N VAL A 114 -4.60 -6.13 -10.86
CA VAL A 114 -3.48 -5.42 -11.48
C VAL A 114 -2.39 -6.44 -11.71
N ASP A 115 -1.90 -6.52 -12.94
CA ASP A 115 -0.87 -7.49 -13.29
C ASP A 115 0.49 -7.13 -12.66
N ALA A 116 1.35 -8.13 -12.52
CA ALA A 116 2.71 -7.92 -12.03
C ALA A 116 3.49 -6.99 -12.96
N ASP A 117 4.34 -6.15 -12.38
CA ASP A 117 5.18 -5.17 -13.08
C ASP A 117 4.42 -4.14 -13.95
N LEU A 118 3.09 -4.12 -13.88
CA LEU A 118 2.27 -3.17 -14.61
C LEU A 118 2.48 -1.75 -14.05
N VAL A 119 2.70 -0.79 -14.96
CA VAL A 119 2.68 0.63 -14.66
C VAL A 119 1.29 1.17 -14.94
N VAL A 120 0.68 1.81 -13.95
CA VAL A 120 -0.62 2.45 -14.08
C VAL A 120 -0.43 3.95 -13.99
N ALA A 121 -0.83 4.68 -15.03
CA ALA A 121 -0.69 6.12 -15.08
C ALA A 121 -1.57 6.83 -14.04
N ASP A 122 -1.14 8.02 -13.62
CA ASP A 122 -1.88 8.88 -12.67
C ASP A 122 -3.33 9.12 -13.12
N GLY A 123 -4.25 9.18 -12.17
CA GLY A 123 -5.68 9.44 -12.41
C GLY A 123 -6.42 8.33 -13.16
N SER A 124 -5.79 7.18 -13.41
CA SER A 124 -6.42 6.06 -14.11
C SER A 124 -7.53 5.40 -13.29
N VAL A 125 -8.50 4.78 -13.98
CA VAL A 125 -9.56 3.97 -13.36
C VAL A 125 -9.51 2.54 -13.90
N LEU A 126 -9.17 1.59 -13.04
CA LEU A 126 -9.08 0.17 -13.33
C LEU A 126 -10.38 -0.53 -12.94
N ARG A 127 -11.10 -1.02 -13.96
CA ARG A 127 -12.43 -1.62 -13.81
C ARG A 127 -12.43 -3.14 -13.89
N ARG A 128 -13.32 -3.77 -13.13
CA ARG A 128 -13.47 -5.23 -13.12
C ARG A 128 -13.85 -5.77 -14.50
N GLY A 129 -13.18 -6.84 -14.94
CA GLY A 129 -13.56 -7.59 -16.14
C GLY A 129 -12.97 -7.07 -17.47
N ARG A 130 -12.27 -5.92 -17.46
CA ARG A 130 -11.38 -5.58 -18.56
C ARG A 130 -9.99 -6.14 -18.23
N ARG A 131 -9.49 -7.09 -19.04
CA ARG A 131 -8.04 -7.33 -19.06
C ARG A 131 -7.41 -5.97 -19.36
N SER A 132 -6.69 -5.44 -18.38
CA SER A 132 -6.13 -4.08 -18.44
C SER A 132 -5.30 -3.97 -19.71
N ARG A 133 -5.84 -3.26 -20.70
CA ARG A 133 -5.12 -2.78 -21.90
C ARG A 133 -4.54 -1.40 -21.62
N TYR A 134 -4.32 -1.04 -20.35
CA TYR A 134 -3.80 0.27 -19.98
C TYR A 134 -2.29 0.27 -20.17
N ASP A 135 -1.94 0.51 -21.43
CA ASP A 135 -0.85 1.32 -21.95
C ASP A 135 0.34 1.54 -21.01
N VAL A 136 1.40 0.78 -21.31
CA VAL A 136 2.78 1.24 -21.26
C VAL A 136 2.86 2.76 -21.51
N ALA A 137 2.99 3.53 -20.43
CA ALA A 137 3.60 4.85 -20.55
C ALA A 137 5.05 4.61 -20.97
N ALA A 138 5.38 5.08 -22.17
CA ALA A 138 6.74 5.18 -22.70
C ALA A 138 7.61 6.10 -21.84
#